data_AF-F2SPH1-F1
#
_entry.id   AF-F2SPH1-F1
#
_cell.length_a   1.000
_cell.length_b   1.000
_cell.length_c   1.000
_cell.angle_alpha   90.00
_cell.angle_beta   90.00
_cell.angle_gamma   90.00
#
_symmetry.space_group_name_H-M   'P 1'
#
loop_
_entity.id
_entity.type
_entity.pdbx_description
1 polymer ?
#
loop_
_entity_poly.entity_id
_entity_poly.type
_entity_poly.pdbx_seq_one_letter_code
_entity_poly.pdbx_strand_id
1 'polypeptide(L)'
;MAGYQHEFKRNYNPFMSKTFHAVVQIGQIDKSHIAYPQGDNFEKSDTPIGDLEVTASRVRPPPISQNFLAPVDGVTNKLCQEWTVEFVDKLIEKNYIDAQAREIVQAHRDPPSHGVGLQPVGQGRGAA
;
A
#
# COMPACT_ATOMS: atom_id res chain seq x y z
N MET A 1 13.67 -15.15 -6.38
CA MET A 1 13.31 -13.89 -7.08
C MET A 1 12.99 -12.86 -6.02
N ALA A 2 13.77 -11.77 -5.93
CA ALA A 2 13.59 -10.73 -4.92
C ALA A 2 12.71 -9.62 -5.50
N GLY A 3 11.38 -9.76 -5.38
CA GLY A 3 10.40 -8.78 -5.84
C GLY A 3 9.17 -8.77 -4.94
N TYR A 4 8.28 -7.81 -5.13
CA TYR A 4 7.02 -7.71 -4.39
C TYR A 4 5.92 -8.50 -5.10
N GLN A 5 5.13 -9.25 -4.34
CA GLN A 5 3.95 -9.98 -4.83
C GLN A 5 2.75 -9.70 -3.93
N HIS A 6 1.54 -9.86 -4.48
CA HIS A 6 0.33 -9.83 -3.67
C HIS A 6 0.26 -11.07 -2.78
N GLU A 7 -0.14 -10.87 -1.54
CA GLU A 7 -0.42 -11.92 -0.58
C GLU A 7 -1.75 -11.63 0.10
N PHE A 8 -2.71 -12.51 -0.11
CA PHE A 8 -4.03 -12.44 0.50
C PHE A 8 -4.03 -13.27 1.78
N LYS A 9 -4.41 -12.64 2.89
CA LYS A 9 -4.54 -13.27 4.21
C LYS A 9 -6.00 -13.26 4.61
N ARG A 10 -6.63 -14.42 4.70
CA ARG A 10 -8.04 -14.60 5.07
C ARG A 10 -8.13 -15.08 6.51
N ASN A 11 -9.22 -14.73 7.19
CA ASN A 11 -9.40 -14.93 8.64
C ASN A 11 -8.25 -14.36 9.49
N TYR A 12 -7.61 -13.31 8.98
CA TYR A 12 -6.50 -12.65 9.65
C TYR A 12 -6.97 -11.38 10.35
N ASN A 13 -6.75 -11.28 11.65
CA ASN A 13 -7.02 -10.08 12.41
C ASN A 13 -5.72 -9.24 12.56
N PRO A 14 -5.56 -8.13 11.82
CA PRO A 14 -4.35 -7.31 11.91
C PRO A 14 -4.18 -6.65 13.29
N PHE A 15 -5.26 -6.42 14.04
CA PHE A 15 -5.21 -5.79 15.37
C PHE A 15 -4.64 -6.70 16.46
N MET A 16 -4.59 -8.02 16.22
CA MET A 16 -3.98 -8.98 17.15
C MET A 16 -2.48 -9.21 16.87
N SER A 17 -1.97 -8.65 15.78
CA SER A 17 -0.58 -8.81 15.37
C SER A 17 0.33 -7.87 16.15
N LYS A 18 1.37 -8.42 16.78
CA LYS A 18 2.42 -7.62 17.43
C LYS A 18 3.45 -7.05 16.43
N THR A 19 3.33 -7.40 15.15
CA THR A 19 4.30 -6.99 14.11
C THR A 19 4.06 -5.57 13.63
N PHE A 20 2.83 -5.04 13.77
CA PHE A 20 2.51 -3.69 13.32
C PHE A 20 2.69 -2.69 14.46
N HIS A 21 3.37 -1.59 14.16
CA HIS A 21 3.49 -0.47 15.09
C HIS A 21 2.15 0.25 15.30
N ALA A 22 1.37 0.41 14.23
CA ALA A 22 0.03 0.97 14.25
C ALA A 22 -0.82 0.32 13.16
N VAL A 23 -2.12 0.17 13.43
CA VAL A 23 -3.12 -0.26 12.46
C VAL A 23 -4.17 0.84 12.39
N VAL A 24 -4.30 1.47 11.22
CA VAL A 24 -5.22 2.57 10.97
C VAL A 24 -6.34 2.07 10.07
N GLN A 25 -7.58 2.26 10.50
CA GLN A 25 -8.73 1.97 9.66
C GLN A 25 -8.92 3.11 8.66
N ILE A 26 -8.90 2.79 7.37
CA ILE A 26 -9.06 3.77 6.28
C ILE A 26 -10.48 3.81 5.71
N GLY A 27 -11.29 2.77 5.95
CA GLY A 27 -12.64 2.67 5.41
C GLY A 27 -13.36 1.39 5.84
N GLN A 28 -14.59 1.24 5.36
CA GLN A 28 -15.39 0.02 5.48
C GLN A 28 -15.79 -0.44 4.08
N ILE A 29 -15.82 -1.76 3.87
CA ILE A 29 -16.18 -2.38 2.60
C ILE A 29 -17.41 -3.26 2.86
N ASP A 30 -18.36 -3.26 1.93
CA ASP A 30 -19.51 -4.15 2.02
C ASP A 30 -19.08 -5.62 1.97
N LYS A 31 -19.74 -6.45 2.78
CA LYS A 31 -19.48 -7.88 2.84
C LYS A 31 -19.63 -8.56 1.47
N SER A 32 -20.46 -8.03 0.57
CA SER A 32 -20.63 -8.54 -0.79
C SER A 32 -19.36 -8.55 -1.63
N HIS A 33 -18.38 -7.69 -1.31
CA HIS A 33 -17.12 -7.59 -2.05
C HIS A 33 -15.96 -8.38 -1.41
N ILE A 34 -16.22 -9.03 -0.27
CA ILE A 34 -15.23 -9.80 0.50
C ILE A 34 -15.43 -11.29 0.22
N ALA A 35 -14.34 -12.00 -0.12
CA ALA A 35 -14.37 -13.45 -0.18
C ALA A 35 -14.38 -14.04 1.23
N TYR A 36 -15.37 -14.87 1.53
CA TYR A 36 -15.42 -15.65 2.75
C TYR A 36 -14.89 -17.07 2.44
N PRO A 37 -13.71 -17.45 2.96
CA PRO A 37 -13.22 -18.81 2.82
C PRO A 37 -14.15 -19.79 3.56
N GLN A 38 -14.17 -21.05 3.12
CA GLN A 38 -14.93 -22.10 3.82
C GLN A 38 -14.15 -22.55 5.07
N GLY A 39 -14.38 -21.86 6.19
CA GLY A 39 -13.83 -22.17 7.50
C GLY A 39 -13.16 -20.97 8.17
N ASP A 40 -12.93 -21.08 9.48
CA ASP A 40 -12.37 -20.00 10.31
C ASP A 40 -10.83 -20.04 10.43
N ASN A 41 -10.18 -20.99 9.75
CA ASN A 41 -8.74 -21.14 9.80
C ASN A 41 -8.04 -20.01 9.04
N PHE A 42 -6.92 -19.53 9.57
CA PHE A 42 -6.06 -18.59 8.85
C PHE A 42 -5.61 -19.22 7.52
N GLU A 43 -5.79 -18.47 6.44
CA GLU A 43 -5.41 -18.89 5.10
C GLU A 43 -4.54 -17.82 4.44
N LYS A 44 -3.44 -18.26 3.83
CA LYS A 44 -2.56 -17.43 3.03
C LYS A 44 -2.59 -17.93 1.59
N SER A 45 -2.93 -17.05 0.66
CA SER A 45 -3.04 -17.36 -0.75
C SER A 45 -2.51 -16.21 -1.61
N ASP A 46 -2.06 -16.54 -2.82
CA ASP A 46 -1.71 -15.59 -3.88
C ASP A 46 -2.83 -15.50 -4.94
N THR A 47 -3.87 -16.32 -4.83
CA THR A 47 -4.96 -16.41 -5.79
C THR A 47 -6.15 -15.58 -5.33
N PRO A 48 -6.56 -14.56 -6.09
CA PRO A 48 -7.71 -13.71 -5.73
C PRO A 48 -9.03 -14.45 -5.97
N ILE A 49 -9.96 -14.35 -5.02
CA ILE A 49 -11.30 -14.97 -5.08
C ILE A 49 -12.39 -13.90 -5.13
N GLY A 50 -12.30 -12.89 -4.28
CA GLY A 50 -13.33 -11.85 -4.14
C GLY A 50 -13.06 -10.61 -4.98
N ASP A 51 -14.08 -9.78 -5.19
CA ASP A 51 -13.96 -8.52 -5.95
C ASP A 51 -12.84 -7.61 -5.43
N LEU A 52 -12.67 -7.57 -4.11
CA LEU A 52 -11.62 -6.81 -3.46
C LEU A 52 -10.22 -7.33 -3.84
N GLU A 53 -10.03 -8.65 -3.75
CA GLU A 53 -8.76 -9.32 -4.08
C GLU A 53 -8.46 -9.23 -5.58
N VAL A 54 -9.48 -9.35 -6.42
CA VAL A 54 -9.38 -9.17 -7.87
C VAL A 54 -9.05 -7.72 -8.24
N THR A 55 -9.56 -6.74 -7.48
CA THR A 55 -9.19 -5.34 -7.68
C THR A 55 -7.74 -5.11 -7.29
N ALA A 56 -7.29 -5.68 -6.17
CA ALA A 56 -5.91 -5.61 -5.73
C ALA A 56 -4.96 -6.21 -6.78
N SER A 57 -5.25 -7.40 -7.29
CA SER A 57 -4.39 -8.09 -8.26
C SER A 57 -4.18 -7.31 -9.58
N ARG A 58 -5.09 -6.38 -9.91
CA ARG A 58 -4.95 -5.48 -11.07
C ARG A 58 -3.98 -4.32 -10.83
N VAL A 59 -3.67 -4.00 -9.58
CA VAL A 59 -2.73 -2.94 -9.21
C VAL A 59 -1.33 -3.50 -9.23
N ARG A 60 -0.55 -3.21 -10.28
CA ARG A 60 0.76 -3.83 -10.44
C ARG A 60 1.67 -3.56 -9.24
N PRO A 61 2.28 -4.61 -8.64
CA PRO A 61 3.24 -4.44 -7.57
C PRO A 61 4.44 -3.62 -8.06
N PRO A 62 5.12 -2.91 -7.15
CA PRO A 62 6.31 -2.17 -7.51
C PRO A 62 7.37 -3.14 -8.07
N PRO A 63 8.03 -2.77 -9.19
CA PRO A 63 9.13 -3.55 -9.71
C PRO A 63 10.26 -3.63 -8.67
N ILE A 64 11.16 -4.59 -8.84
CA ILE A 64 12.39 -4.67 -8.05
C ILE A 64 13.07 -3.29 -8.13
N SER A 65 13.13 -2.56 -7.01
CA SER A 65 13.78 -1.24 -7.01
C SER A 65 15.25 -1.45 -7.32
N GLN A 66 15.66 -1.09 -8.53
CA GLN A 66 17.06 -1.13 -8.94
C GLN A 66 17.86 0.01 -8.28
N ASN A 67 17.19 1.05 -7.78
CA ASN A 67 17.80 2.19 -7.10
C ASN A 67 16.86 2.75 -6.01
N PHE A 68 17.00 2.28 -4.77
CA PHE A 68 16.26 2.81 -3.61
C PHE A 68 16.51 4.31 -3.35
N LEU A 69 17.58 4.89 -3.92
CA LEU A 69 17.97 6.30 -3.81
C LEU A 69 17.47 7.17 -4.98
N ALA A 70 16.92 6.58 -6.04
CA ALA A 70 16.43 7.36 -7.16
C ALA A 70 15.09 8.04 -6.81
N PRO A 71 14.82 9.26 -7.32
CA PRO A 71 13.55 9.94 -7.10
C PRO A 71 12.36 9.03 -7.47
N VAL A 72 11.31 9.07 -6.67
CA VAL A 72 10.07 8.32 -6.93
C VAL A 72 9.39 8.95 -8.15
N ASP A 73 9.44 8.26 -9.29
CA ASP A 73 8.81 8.72 -10.54
C ASP A 73 7.43 8.06 -10.80
N GLY A 74 7.01 7.14 -9.92
CA GLY A 74 5.74 6.42 -10.01
C GLY A 74 5.66 5.38 -11.15
N VAL A 75 6.71 5.25 -11.98
CA VAL A 75 6.71 4.39 -13.18
C VAL A 75 7.86 3.39 -13.14
N THR A 76 9.08 3.86 -12.87
CA THR A 76 10.32 3.06 -12.87
C THR A 76 10.78 2.75 -11.45
N ASN A 77 10.54 3.68 -10.52
CA ASN A 77 10.87 3.56 -9.10
C ASN A 77 9.61 3.81 -8.26
N LYS A 78 8.79 2.76 -8.14
CA LYS A 78 7.56 2.77 -7.36
C LYS A 78 7.85 2.22 -5.96
N LEU A 79 7.55 3.01 -4.93
CA LEU A 79 7.64 2.55 -3.55
C LEU A 79 6.36 1.82 -3.13
N CYS A 80 6.45 1.01 -2.08
CA CYS A 80 5.29 0.32 -1.50
C CYS A 80 4.17 1.28 -1.05
N GLN A 81 4.53 2.52 -0.69
CA GLN A 81 3.57 3.56 -0.32
C GLN A 81 2.72 4.02 -1.52
N GLU A 82 3.35 4.27 -2.68
CA GLU A 82 2.64 4.61 -3.91
C GLU A 82 1.72 3.47 -4.35
N TRP A 83 2.20 2.23 -4.23
CA TRP A 83 1.39 1.05 -4.51
C TRP A 83 0.14 0.97 -3.62
N THR A 84 0.27 1.35 -2.35
CA THR A 84 -0.85 1.39 -1.41
C THR A 84 -1.86 2.46 -1.80
N VAL A 85 -1.41 3.66 -2.17
CA VAL A 85 -2.28 4.76 -2.61
C VAL A 85 -3.04 4.38 -3.88
N GLU A 86 -2.36 3.78 -4.87
CA GLU A 86 -3.02 3.32 -6.10
C GLU A 86 -4.09 2.27 -5.83
N PHE A 87 -3.86 1.38 -4.88
CA PHE A 87 -4.88 0.39 -4.50
C PHE A 87 -6.10 1.08 -3.88
N VAL A 88 -5.89 2.01 -2.95
CA VAL A 88 -6.95 2.80 -2.33
C VAL A 88 -7.75 3.57 -3.38
N ASP A 89 -7.08 4.17 -4.35
CA ASP A 89 -7.72 4.87 -5.47
C ASP A 89 -8.62 3.94 -6.28
N LYS A 90 -8.18 2.71 -6.55
CA LYS A 90 -9.00 1.72 -7.27
C LYS A 90 -10.23 1.28 -6.47
N LEU A 91 -10.14 1.27 -5.15
CA LEU A 91 -11.30 0.99 -4.29
C LEU A 91 -12.29 2.16 -4.30
N ILE A 92 -11.80 3.39 -4.29
CA ILE A 92 -12.64 4.60 -4.38
C ILE A 92 -13.31 4.69 -5.75
N GLU A 93 -12.58 4.47 -6.85
CA GLU A 93 -13.13 4.44 -8.22
C GLU A 93 -14.28 3.43 -8.37
N LYS A 94 -14.20 2.31 -7.63
CA LYS A 94 -15.23 1.28 -7.61
C LYS A 94 -16.36 1.54 -6.61
N ASN A 95 -16.28 2.63 -5.85
CA ASN A 95 -17.17 2.95 -4.73
C ASN A 95 -17.20 1.85 -3.64
N TYR A 96 -16.09 1.13 -3.45
CA TYR A 96 -15.99 0.12 -2.39
C TYR A 96 -15.67 0.73 -1.03
N ILE A 97 -15.01 1.89 -1.04
CA ILE A 97 -14.70 2.70 0.14
C ILE A 97 -14.94 4.19 -0.18
N ASP A 98 -15.14 4.99 0.87
CA ASP A 98 -15.32 6.43 0.73
C ASP A 98 -14.03 7.15 0.30
N ALA A 99 -14.18 8.27 -0.41
CA ALA A 99 -13.06 9.09 -0.87
C ALA A 99 -12.17 9.62 0.28
N GLN A 100 -12.72 9.78 1.49
CA GLN A 100 -11.99 10.14 2.71
C GLN A 100 -10.85 9.15 3.02
N ALA A 101 -10.94 7.90 2.55
CA ALA A 101 -9.87 6.92 2.71
C ALA A 101 -8.53 7.41 2.13
N ARG A 102 -8.57 8.18 1.03
CA ARG A 102 -7.37 8.75 0.41
C ARG A 102 -6.70 9.78 1.31
N GLU A 103 -7.47 10.61 2.01
CA GLU A 103 -6.95 11.63 2.92
C GLU A 103 -6.28 10.99 4.14
N ILE A 104 -6.90 9.95 4.71
CA ILE A 104 -6.35 9.21 5.86
C ILE A 104 -5.01 8.56 5.48
N VAL A 105 -4.94 7.93 4.31
CA VAL A 105 -3.71 7.30 3.80
C VAL A 105 -2.63 8.34 3.56
N GLN A 106 -2.97 9.48 2.96
CA GLN A 106 -2.01 10.55 2.71
C GLN A 106 -1.47 11.18 4.00
N ALA A 107 -2.30 11.30 5.04
CA ALA A 107 -1.90 11.84 6.34
C ALA A 107 -0.95 10.91 7.13
N HIS A 108 -1.05 9.60 6.92
CA HIS A 108 -0.19 8.59 7.56
C HIS A 108 1.00 8.18 6.68
N ARG A 109 1.12 8.76 5.49
CA ARG A 109 2.23 8.52 4.61
C ARG A 109 3.47 9.20 5.16
N ASP A 110 4.61 8.49 5.13
CA ASP A 110 5.87 9.14 5.45
C ASP A 110 6.12 10.30 4.47
N PRO A 111 6.60 11.45 4.97
CA PRO A 111 7.01 12.54 4.10
C PRO A 111 7.95 12.03 3.01
N PRO A 112 7.96 12.63 1.80
CA PRO A 112 8.93 12.29 0.76
C PRO A 112 10.40 12.51 1.19
N SER A 113 10.62 13.17 2.34
CA SER A 113 11.90 13.32 3.03
C SER A 113 12.26 12.19 4.01
N HIS A 114 11.34 11.26 4.30
CA HIS A 114 11.59 10.03 5.05
C HIS A 114 11.82 8.86 4.09
N GLY A 115 13.00 8.93 3.46
CA GLY A 115 13.64 7.87 2.70
C GLY A 115 15.14 8.13 2.79
N VAL A 116 15.96 7.08 2.86
CA VAL A 116 17.41 7.23 2.95
C VAL A 116 17.89 8.09 1.77
N GLY A 117 18.34 9.32 2.06
CA GLY A 117 19.07 10.15 1.12
C GLY A 117 18.32 11.31 0.48
N LEU A 118 17.93 12.34 1.25
CA LEU A 118 17.95 13.73 0.79
C LEU A 118 18.25 14.67 1.99
N GLN A 119 19.49 14.64 2.48
CA GLN A 119 20.05 15.89 3.01
C GLN A 119 20.29 16.80 1.80
N PRO A 120 19.73 18.01 1.74
CA PRO A 120 20.09 18.97 0.71
C PRO A 120 21.55 19.37 0.91
N VAL A 121 22.46 18.76 0.17
CA VAL A 121 23.81 19.30 -0.02
C VAL A 121 23.67 20.46 -0.99
N GLY A 122 23.38 21.64 -0.47
CA GLY A 122 23.28 22.82 -1.32
C GLY A 122 22.55 24.02 -0.73
N GLN A 123 22.78 24.38 0.53
CA GLN A 123 22.54 25.78 0.92
C GLN A 123 23.82 26.56 0.62
N GLY A 124 23.94 26.99 -0.63
CA GLY A 124 24.92 27.98 -1.02
C GLY A 124 24.78 29.22 -0.13
N ARG A 125 25.83 29.53 0.62
CA ARG A 125 26.07 30.87 1.14
C ARG A 125 27.23 31.46 0.32
N GLY A 126 26.86 32.11 -0.78
CA GLY A 126 27.63 33.28 -1.20
C GLY A 126 27.31 34.40 -0.20
N ALA A 127 28.33 34.93 0.45
CA ALA A 127 28.27 36.21 1.14
C ALA A 127 29.69 36.79 1.20
N ALA A 128 29.87 37.88 0.44
CA ALA A 128 30.87 38.96 0.49
C ALA A 128 32.36 38.59 0.59
#